data_AF-A0A968FVY6-F1
#
_entry.id   AF-A0A968FVY6-F1
#
_cell.length_a   1.000
_cell.length_b   1.000
_cell.length_c   1.000
_cell.angle_alpha   90.00
_cell.angle_beta   90.00
_cell.angle_gamma   90.00
#
_symmetry.space_group_name_H-M   'P 1'
#
loop_
_entity.id
_entity.type
_entity.pdbx_description
1 polymer ?
#
loop_
_entity_poly.entity_id
_entity_poly.type
_entity_poly.pdbx_seq_one_letter_code
_entity_poly.pdbx_strand_id
1 'polypeptide(L)'
;MNTKTRYIREVAGSFFLLGPRGTGKSTWLSEEVKEAVTLDLLNPEIHRRFLARPELLGDWLAANWSGQTVVIDEIQRVPELLSVVHQR
;
A
#
# COMPACT_ATOMS: atom_id res chain seq x y z
N MET A 1 7.97 -22.44 11.01
CA MET A 1 8.50 -21.06 11.05
C MET A 1 7.89 -20.40 12.29
N ASN A 2 8.69 -19.87 13.22
CA ASN A 2 8.18 -19.31 14.48
C ASN A 2 7.71 -17.86 14.21
N THR A 3 6.41 -17.67 13.99
CA THR A 3 5.82 -16.34 13.81
C THR A 3 5.68 -15.69 15.18
N LYS A 4 6.50 -14.69 15.50
CA LYS A 4 6.28 -13.84 16.68
C LYS A 4 5.27 -12.76 16.32
N THR A 5 4.17 -12.69 17.08
CA THR A 5 3.17 -11.64 16.94
C THR A 5 3.82 -10.27 17.14
N ARG A 6 3.70 -9.39 16.14
CA ARG A 6 4.14 -8.00 16.25
C ARG A 6 3.06 -7.20 16.95
N TYR A 7 3.45 -6.37 17.92
CA TYR A 7 2.52 -5.47 18.61
C TYR A 7 2.30 -4.22 17.76
N ILE A 8 1.50 -4.37 16.69
CA ILE A 8 1.09 -3.26 15.82
C ILE A 8 -0.34 -2.92 16.23
N ARG A 9 -0.54 -1.69 16.73
CA ARG A 9 -1.90 -1.19 16.99
C ARG A 9 -2.55 -0.87 15.65
N GLU A 10 -3.85 -1.12 15.56
CA GLU A 10 -4.64 -0.66 14.43
C GLU A 10 -4.53 0.87 14.37
N VAL A 11 -3.97 1.36 13.26
CA VAL A 11 -3.84 2.80 13.02
C VAL A 11 -5.02 3.22 12.16
N ALA A 12 -5.84 4.14 12.67
CA ALA A 12 -6.92 4.71 11.88
C ALA A 12 -6.34 5.55 10.72
N GLY A 13 -6.80 5.28 9.50
CA GLY A 13 -6.37 5.98 8.30
C GLY A 13 -5.09 5.43 7.67
N SER A 14 -4.35 6.28 6.96
CA SER A 14 -3.15 5.89 6.22
C SER A 14 -1.88 5.99 7.08
N PHE A 15 -0.99 5.00 6.97
CA PHE A 15 0.29 4.98 7.67
C PHE A 15 1.39 4.37 6.81
N PHE A 16 2.65 4.63 7.18
CA PHE A 16 3.80 3.99 6.56
C PHE A 16 4.22 2.74 7.33
N LEU A 17 4.40 1.62 6.62
CA LEU A 17 5.06 0.44 7.16
C LEU A 17 6.55 0.45 6.79
N LEU A 18 7.38 0.97 7.69
CA LEU A 18 8.83 1.09 7.49
C LEU A 18 9.59 -0.11 8.06
N GLY A 19 10.73 -0.43 7.46
CA GLY A 19 11.68 -1.39 8.02
C GLY A 19 12.70 -1.90 7.01
N PRO A 20 13.83 -2.47 7.47
CA PRO A 20 14.88 -2.97 6.58
C PRO A 20 14.39 -4.00 5.56
N ARG A 21 15.13 -4.18 4.46
CA ARG A 21 14.88 -5.25 3.49
C ARG A 21 15.02 -6.63 4.16
N GLY A 22 14.25 -7.61 3.71
CA GLY A 22 14.30 -8.98 4.24
C GLY A 22 13.67 -9.19 5.62
N THR A 23 13.02 -8.18 6.20
CA THR A 23 12.35 -8.30 7.52
C THR A 23 10.93 -8.86 7.47
N GLY A 24 10.50 -9.40 6.33
CA GLY A 24 9.20 -10.06 6.17
C GLY A 24 8.00 -9.11 6.21
N LYS A 25 8.14 -7.84 5.82
CA LYS A 25 7.03 -6.86 5.80
C LYS A 25 5.89 -7.31 4.89
N SER A 26 6.19 -7.67 3.65
CA SER A 26 5.19 -8.15 2.67
C SER A 26 4.55 -9.46 3.12
N THR A 27 5.33 -10.37 3.73
CA THR A 27 4.82 -11.61 4.33
C THR A 27 3.82 -11.30 5.45
N TRP A 28 4.16 -10.40 6.37
CA TRP A 28 3.28 -9.99 7.46
C TRP A 28 1.99 -9.34 6.94
N LEU A 29 2.09 -8.45 5.94
CA LEU A 29 0.90 -7.84 5.31
C LEU A 29 -0.01 -8.88 4.66
N SER A 30 0.55 -9.89 4.00
CA SER A 30 -0.26 -10.96 3.37
C SER A 30 -0.99 -11.86 4.37
N GLU A 31 -0.44 -12.00 5.59
CA GLU A 31 -1.03 -12.82 6.66
C GLU A 31 -2.12 -12.07 7.43
N GLU A 32 -1.86 -10.81 7.80
CA GLU A 32 -2.74 -9.98 8.63
C GLU A 32 -3.80 -9.22 7.82
N VAL A 33 -3.54 -8.94 6.54
CA VAL A 33 -4.40 -8.09 5.69
C VAL A 33 -4.84 -8.85 4.45
N LYS A 34 -5.62 -9.91 4.65
CA LYS A 34 -5.95 -10.92 3.62
C LYS A 34 -6.72 -10.39 2.40
N GLU A 35 -7.43 -9.28 2.55
CA GLU A 35 -8.25 -8.68 1.48
C GLU A 35 -7.65 -7.36 0.95
N ALA A 36 -6.35 -7.13 1.20
CA ALA A 36 -5.69 -5.93 0.72
C ALA A 36 -5.60 -5.89 -0.81
N VAL A 37 -5.91 -4.73 -1.38
CA VAL A 37 -5.52 -4.43 -2.76
C VAL A 37 -4.09 -3.93 -2.74
N THR A 38 -3.19 -4.66 -3.40
CA THR A 38 -1.75 -4.34 -3.43
C THR A 38 -1.38 -3.69 -4.76
N LEU A 39 -0.76 -2.52 -4.68
CA LEU A 39 -0.13 -1.81 -5.79
C LEU A 39 1.39 -1.94 -5.65
N ASP A 40 1.98 -2.88 -6.38
CA ASP A 40 3.43 -3.06 -6.43
C ASP A 40 4.03 -2.10 -7.46
N LEU A 41 4.69 -1.03 -6.99
CA LEU A 41 5.34 -0.05 -7.87
C LEU A 41 6.69 -0.53 -8.43
N LEU A 42 7.13 -1.75 -8.13
CA LEU A 42 8.21 -2.41 -8.89
C LEU A 42 7.69 -3.02 -10.19
N ASN A 43 6.39 -3.29 -10.29
CA ASN A 43 5.79 -3.71 -11.55
C ASN A 43 5.83 -2.55 -12.56
N PRO A 44 6.52 -2.69 -13.72
CA PRO A 44 6.69 -1.61 -14.68
C PRO A 44 5.38 -1.09 -15.30
N GLU A 45 4.33 -1.90 -15.36
CA GLU A 45 3.03 -1.46 -15.85
C GLU A 45 2.32 -0.57 -14.84
N ILE A 46 2.25 -1.02 -13.58
CA ILE A 46 1.66 -0.27 -12.46
C ILE A 46 2.44 1.03 -12.25
N HIS A 47 3.77 0.94 -12.23
CA HIS A 47 4.66 2.09 -12.10
C HIS A 47 4.41 3.13 -13.18
N ARG A 48 4.46 2.76 -14.47
CA ARG A 48 4.22 3.70 -15.57
C ARG A 48 2.81 4.30 -15.53
N ARG A 49 1.79 3.51 -15.19
CA ARG A 49 0.42 3.98 -15.06
C ARG A 49 0.30 5.10 -14.03
N PHE A 50 0.82 4.88 -12.82
CA PHE A 50 0.68 5.85 -11.74
C PHE A 50 1.70 6.98 -11.80
N LEU A 51 2.88 6.76 -12.39
CA LEU A 51 3.83 7.84 -12.68
C LEU A 51 3.25 8.85 -13.67
N ALA A 52 2.50 8.37 -14.68
CA ALA A 52 1.90 9.24 -15.68
C ALA A 52 0.67 10.01 -15.14
N ARG A 53 -0.13 9.38 -14.26
CA ARG A 53 -1.34 9.99 -13.70
C ARG A 53 -1.65 9.42 -12.30
N PRO A 54 -1.07 9.99 -11.23
CA PRO A 54 -1.30 9.53 -9.85
C PRO A 54 -2.77 9.54 -9.43
N GLU A 55 -3.57 10.48 -9.95
CA GLU A 55 -4.98 10.70 -9.62
C GLU A 55 -5.86 9.49 -9.96
N LEU A 56 -5.39 8.60 -10.84
CA LEU A 56 -6.08 7.34 -11.16
C LEU A 56 -6.34 6.49 -9.91
N LEU A 57 -5.50 6.61 -8.87
CA LEU A 57 -5.74 5.92 -7.60
C LEU A 57 -7.01 6.46 -6.93
N GLY A 58 -7.17 7.78 -6.92
CA GLY A 58 -8.38 8.42 -6.41
C GLY A 58 -9.61 8.01 -7.22
N ASP A 59 -9.54 8.10 -8.55
CA ASP A 59 -10.65 7.70 -9.44
C ASP A 59 -11.06 6.25 -9.17
N TRP A 60 -10.08 5.34 -9.08
CA TRP A 60 -10.32 3.93 -8.79
C TRP A 60 -10.95 3.71 -7.41
N LEU A 61 -10.43 4.38 -6.36
CA LEU A 61 -10.98 4.30 -5.01
C LEU A 61 -12.42 4.82 -4.95
N ALA A 62 -12.74 5.93 -5.61
CA ALA A 62 -14.10 6.47 -5.62
C ALA A 62 -15.11 5.50 -6.23
N ALA A 63 -14.70 4.72 -7.23
CA ALA A 63 -15.58 3.79 -7.92
C ALA A 63 -15.63 2.39 -7.30
N ASN A 64 -14.57 1.92 -6.65
CA ASN A 64 -14.40 0.51 -6.28
C ASN A 64 -14.11 0.26 -4.79
N TRP A 65 -13.89 1.30 -3.98
CA TRP A 65 -13.53 1.11 -2.58
C TRP A 65 -14.77 0.80 -1.72
N SER A 66 -14.71 -0.33 -1.03
CA SER A 66 -15.72 -0.84 -0.10
C SER A 66 -15.15 -1.01 1.33
N GLY A 67 -14.11 -0.25 1.68
CA GLY A 67 -13.48 -0.29 3.00
C GLY A 67 -12.28 -1.24 3.13
N GLN A 68 -11.86 -1.88 2.04
CA GLN A 68 -10.68 -2.75 2.02
C GLN A 68 -9.38 -1.95 2.17
N THR A 69 -8.37 -2.53 2.80
CA THR A 69 -7.03 -1.92 2.92
C THR A 69 -6.37 -1.84 1.54
N VAL A 70 -5.68 -0.73 1.27
CA VAL A 70 -4.84 -0.58 0.08
C VAL A 70 -3.38 -0.50 0.50
N VAL A 71 -2.57 -1.40 -0.04
CA VAL A 71 -1.11 -1.45 0.17
C VAL A 71 -0.44 -0.87 -1.07
N ILE A 72 0.36 0.18 -0.89
CA ILE A 72 1.20 0.73 -1.96
C ILE A 72 2.64 0.35 -1.63
N ASP A 73 3.17 -0.66 -2.31
CA ASP A 73 4.52 -1.14 -2.06
C ASP A 73 5.54 -0.28 -2.81
N GLU A 74 6.69 -0.05 -2.17
CA GLU A 74 7.79 0.77 -2.69
C GLU A 74 7.34 2.19 -3.15
N ILE A 75 6.49 2.85 -2.34
CA ILE A 75 5.91 4.19 -2.58
C ILE A 75 6.89 5.24 -3.08
N GLN A 76 8.16 5.18 -2.69
CA GLN A 76 9.19 6.11 -3.15
C GLN A 76 9.48 6.03 -4.66
N ARG A 77 8.92 5.03 -5.37
CA ARG A 77 8.95 4.94 -6.84
C ARG A 77 8.00 5.91 -7.52
N VAL A 78 6.92 6.31 -6.86
CA VAL A 78 5.92 7.31 -7.31
C VAL A 78 5.44 8.11 -6.09
N PRO A 79 6.28 8.99 -5.52
CA PRO A 79 5.96 9.73 -4.30
C PRO A 79 4.73 10.65 -4.43
N GLU A 80 4.36 11.06 -5.64
CA GLU A 80 3.21 11.91 -5.94
C GLU A 80 1.89 11.28 -5.49
N LEU A 81 1.80 9.94 -5.42
CA LEU A 81 0.65 9.23 -4.89
C LEU A 81 0.31 9.61 -3.44
N LEU A 82 1.29 10.08 -2.67
CA LEU A 82 1.06 10.56 -1.30
C LEU A 82 0.10 11.75 -1.26
N SER A 83 0.15 12.63 -2.25
CA SER A 83 -0.77 13.76 -2.35
C SER A 83 -2.20 13.28 -2.59
N VAL A 84 -2.38 12.24 -3.40
CA VAL A 84 -3.69 11.63 -3.68
C VAL A 84 -4.26 10.96 -2.44
N VAL A 85 -3.41 10.24 -1.68
CA VAL A 85 -3.81 9.61 -0.41
C VAL A 85 -4.19 10.65 0.64
N HIS A 86 -3.46 11.76 0.74
CA HIS A 86 -3.72 12.80 1.75
C HIS A 86 -4.98 13.64 1.50
N GLN A 87 -5.45 13.73 0.25
CA GLN A 87 -6.66 14.47 -0.10
C GLN A 87 -7.97 13.72 0.23
N ARG A 88 -7.88 12.53 0.84
CA ARG A 88 -9.01 11.62 1.11
C ARG A 88 -9.27 11.43 2.59
#